data_AF-A0A7S2AJ20-F1
#
_entry.id   AF-A0A7S2AJ20-F1
#
_cell.length_a   1.000
_cell.length_b   1.000
_cell.length_c   1.000
_cell.angle_alpha   90.00
_cell.angle_beta   90.00
_cell.angle_gamma   90.00
#
_symmetry.space_group_name_H-M   'P 1'
#
loop_
_entity.id
_entity.type
_entity.pdbx_description
1 polymer ?
#
loop_
_entity_poly.entity_id
_entity_poly.type
_entity_poly.pdbx_seq_one_letter_code
_entity_poly.pdbx_strand_id
1 'polypeptide(L)'
;NATCDNNPQDYLCDCKDQGYEGPACEYKSCPTGVAWFDEASKRGAGYHRDGTECSNAGVCDRTTGKCVCDSLFEGDACQKMACAKVNGFTCGDDSYNGDMGECLTMERLAAYSKKNGQLLRDTDNVTYSEAWDAQKIQTCHCPVAWSVRNDNFTHPTYRGPYAFTYTDSAGYDCSKANCPKGHDPRIRGGVNTVQRVNCTTTRGTFRLIFRGNATALLTSNTTAAHLVEELEALWTIGEVAVEFRRYGVALGTDAEACAELGTAIHVEFLTEFGEMPPMRAVVVSGFEGTGDALTVETMQAGTKKNLECSARGVCDRDVGVCECQTGHLSSD
;
A
#
# COMPACT_ATOMS: atom_id res chain seq x y z
N ASN A 1 -27.71 -21.47 39.93
CA ASN A 1 -28.17 -20.24 39.24
C ASN A 1 -29.08 -20.57 38.07
N ALA A 2 -30.22 -21.19 38.35
CA ALA A 2 -31.22 -21.51 37.34
C ALA A 2 -32.62 -21.53 37.97
N THR A 3 -33.65 -21.25 37.17
CA THR A 3 -35.06 -21.54 37.50
C THR A 3 -35.53 -22.64 36.58
N CYS A 4 -35.78 -23.84 37.10
CA CYS A 4 -36.29 -24.93 36.28
C CYS A 4 -37.80 -24.96 36.35
N ASP A 5 -38.46 -25.08 35.20
CA ASP A 5 -39.87 -25.41 35.20
C ASP A 5 -40.06 -26.83 35.76
N ASN A 6 -41.17 -27.05 36.46
CA ASN A 6 -41.54 -28.40 36.92
C ASN A 6 -42.46 -29.07 35.89
N ASN A 7 -42.31 -28.76 34.59
CA ASN A 7 -43.13 -29.34 33.55
C ASN A 7 -42.58 -30.73 33.20
N PRO A 8 -43.35 -31.81 33.45
CA PRO A 8 -42.88 -33.18 33.25
C PRO A 8 -42.66 -33.59 31.79
N GLN A 9 -42.94 -32.72 30.81
CA GLN A 9 -42.69 -32.98 29.39
C GLN A 9 -41.29 -32.51 28.94
N ASP A 10 -40.80 -31.36 29.42
CA ASP A 10 -39.60 -30.70 28.85
C ASP A 10 -38.49 -30.34 29.88
N TYR A 11 -38.79 -30.25 31.19
CA TYR A 11 -37.84 -29.91 32.28
C TYR A 11 -36.79 -28.83 31.90
N LEU A 12 -37.25 -27.69 31.39
CA LEU A 12 -36.34 -26.66 30.91
C LEU A 12 -35.90 -25.73 32.04
N CYS A 13 -34.58 -25.59 32.23
CA CYS A 13 -34.00 -24.64 33.17
C CYS A 13 -33.67 -23.31 32.49
N ASP A 14 -34.22 -22.21 33.01
CA ASP A 14 -33.84 -20.85 32.65
C ASP A 14 -32.63 -20.41 33.47
N CYS A 15 -31.49 -20.22 32.79
CA CYS A 15 -30.23 -19.88 33.42
C CYS A 15 -30.23 -18.42 33.85
N LYS A 16 -30.18 -18.18 35.16
CA LYS A 16 -30.28 -16.81 35.72
C LYS A 16 -29.04 -15.96 35.45
N ASP A 17 -27.91 -16.60 35.20
CA ASP A 17 -26.63 -15.92 34.93
C ASP A 17 -26.38 -15.87 33.42
N GLN A 18 -26.14 -14.66 32.90
CA GLN A 18 -25.62 -14.50 31.54
C GLN A 18 -24.25 -15.16 31.45
N GLY A 19 -24.14 -16.25 30.69
CA GLY A 19 -22.88 -17.00 30.51
C GLY A 19 -22.94 -18.47 30.94
N TYR A 20 -24.10 -19.00 31.31
CA TYR A 20 -24.32 -20.44 31.48
C TYR A 20 -25.46 -20.95 30.60
N GLU A 21 -25.33 -22.18 30.13
CA GLU A 21 -26.29 -22.89 29.29
C GLU A 21 -26.28 -24.39 29.59
N GLY A 22 -27.06 -25.15 28.81
CA GLY A 22 -27.32 -26.55 29.05
C GLY A 22 -28.64 -26.77 29.77
N PRO A 23 -29.15 -28.00 29.77
CA PRO A 23 -30.46 -28.34 30.33
C PRO A 23 -30.55 -28.06 31.85
N ALA A 24 -29.42 -28.04 32.55
CA ALA A 24 -29.33 -27.73 33.98
C ALA A 24 -28.46 -26.48 34.28
N CYS A 25 -28.14 -25.67 33.26
CA CYS A 25 -27.24 -24.52 33.35
C CYS A 25 -25.84 -24.89 33.88
N GLU A 26 -25.38 -26.07 33.51
CA GLU A 26 -24.14 -26.69 33.98
C GLU A 26 -22.92 -26.33 33.12
N TYR A 27 -23.15 -25.84 31.90
CA TYR A 27 -22.10 -25.47 30.97
C TYR A 27 -21.93 -23.95 30.92
N LYS A 28 -20.70 -23.48 30.73
CA LYS A 28 -20.48 -22.09 30.40
C LYS A 28 -20.74 -21.84 28.92
N SER A 29 -21.37 -20.71 28.64
CA SER A 29 -21.54 -20.21 27.27
C SER A 29 -20.26 -19.59 26.77
N CYS A 30 -19.96 -19.86 25.50
CA CYS A 30 -18.83 -19.25 24.83
C CYS A 30 -19.21 -17.96 24.11
N PRO A 31 -18.22 -17.09 23.84
CA PRO A 31 -18.40 -15.95 22.97
C PRO A 31 -18.94 -16.36 21.61
N THR A 32 -19.78 -15.49 21.05
CA THR A 32 -20.37 -15.67 19.73
C THR A 32 -19.89 -14.56 18.81
N GLY A 33 -19.94 -14.82 17.51
CA GLY A 33 -19.64 -13.82 16.49
C GLY A 33 -20.22 -14.23 15.14
N VAL A 34 -19.90 -13.43 14.11
CA VAL A 34 -20.27 -13.74 12.72
C VAL A 34 -19.57 -15.02 12.28
N ALA A 35 -20.33 -15.99 11.76
CA ALA A 35 -19.80 -17.26 11.27
C ALA A 35 -18.74 -17.07 10.17
N TRP A 36 -17.74 -17.95 10.13
CA TRP A 36 -16.83 -18.09 8.99
C TRP A 36 -17.39 -18.99 7.91
N PHE A 37 -18.06 -20.06 8.35
CA PHE A 37 -18.61 -21.09 7.50
C PHE A 37 -20.04 -21.34 7.92
N ASP A 38 -20.98 -21.07 7.03
CA ASP A 38 -22.37 -21.41 7.21
C ASP A 38 -23.10 -21.42 5.87
N GLU A 39 -24.29 -22.02 5.87
CA GLU A 39 -25.17 -21.97 4.72
C GLU A 39 -25.75 -20.55 4.59
N ALA A 40 -25.70 -20.01 3.37
CA ALA A 40 -26.24 -18.69 3.06
C ALA A 40 -27.72 -18.61 3.47
N SER A 41 -28.01 -17.81 4.50
CA SER A 41 -29.34 -17.78 5.10
C SER A 41 -30.36 -16.94 4.31
N LYS A 42 -29.92 -16.08 3.39
CA LYS A 42 -30.75 -15.19 2.54
C LYS A 42 -30.03 -14.84 1.22
N ARG A 43 -30.75 -14.28 0.23
CA ARG A 43 -30.15 -13.55 -0.92
C ARG A 43 -29.86 -12.09 -0.51
N GLY A 44 -28.64 -11.59 -0.71
CA GLY A 44 -28.22 -10.22 -0.41
C GLY A 44 -27.20 -10.10 0.75
N ALA A 45 -26.72 -8.88 1.05
CA ALA A 45 -25.68 -8.64 2.08
C ALA A 45 -26.04 -9.18 3.48
N GLY A 46 -25.03 -9.63 4.24
CA GLY A 46 -25.20 -10.26 5.57
C GLY A 46 -25.31 -11.79 5.56
N TYR A 47 -24.58 -12.46 4.66
CA TYR A 47 -24.72 -13.90 4.38
C TYR A 47 -24.33 -14.82 5.55
N HIS A 48 -23.39 -14.39 6.39
CA HIS A 48 -22.94 -15.15 7.54
C HIS A 48 -23.75 -14.81 8.78
N ARG A 49 -24.21 -15.84 9.49
CA ARG A 49 -25.00 -15.76 10.70
C ARG A 49 -24.19 -15.13 11.83
N ASP A 50 -24.70 -14.01 12.35
CA ASP A 50 -24.21 -13.41 13.58
C ASP A 50 -24.72 -14.18 14.81
N GLY A 51 -24.02 -14.05 15.94
CA GLY A 51 -24.34 -14.79 17.16
C GLY A 51 -24.00 -16.29 17.08
N THR A 52 -23.09 -16.68 16.20
CA THR A 52 -22.63 -18.08 16.08
C THR A 52 -21.53 -18.35 17.09
N GLU A 53 -21.70 -19.38 17.92
CA GLU A 53 -20.71 -19.81 18.92
C GLU A 53 -19.35 -20.07 18.28
N CYS A 54 -18.31 -19.43 18.82
CA CYS A 54 -16.94 -19.52 18.30
C CYS A 54 -16.83 -19.26 16.79
N SER A 55 -17.75 -18.45 16.22
CA SER A 55 -17.81 -18.11 14.80
C SER A 55 -17.74 -19.32 13.86
N ASN A 56 -18.11 -20.51 14.33
CA ASN A 56 -17.92 -21.79 13.63
C ASN A 56 -16.47 -22.04 13.15
N ALA A 57 -15.49 -21.52 13.90
CA ALA A 57 -14.06 -21.57 13.62
C ALA A 57 -13.24 -22.01 14.84
N GLY A 58 -13.89 -22.72 15.75
CA GLY A 58 -13.32 -23.26 16.96
C GLY A 58 -14.34 -24.07 17.74
N VAL A 59 -13.88 -24.66 18.83
CA VAL A 59 -14.70 -25.48 19.74
C VAL A 59 -14.86 -24.75 21.06
N CYS A 60 -16.09 -24.67 21.57
CA CYS A 60 -16.34 -24.11 22.90
C CYS A 60 -15.87 -25.07 24.00
N ASP A 61 -14.90 -24.63 24.82
CA ASP A 61 -14.61 -25.30 26.09
C ASP A 61 -15.65 -24.90 27.13
N ARG A 62 -16.60 -25.80 27.34
CA ARG A 62 -17.73 -25.65 28.28
C ARG A 62 -17.33 -25.48 29.74
N THR A 63 -16.11 -25.86 30.12
CA THR A 63 -15.60 -25.70 31.49
C THR A 63 -15.14 -24.27 31.76
N THR A 64 -14.49 -23.68 30.76
CA THR A 64 -13.91 -22.32 30.86
C THR A 64 -14.83 -21.24 30.31
N GLY A 65 -15.74 -21.60 29.38
CA GLY A 65 -16.58 -20.65 28.64
C GLY A 65 -15.77 -19.90 27.58
N LYS A 66 -14.69 -20.51 27.08
CA LYS A 66 -13.80 -19.90 26.09
C LYS A 66 -13.77 -20.73 24.81
N CYS A 67 -13.69 -20.04 23.68
CA CYS A 67 -13.48 -20.69 22.40
C CYS A 67 -12.02 -21.12 22.25
N VAL A 68 -11.82 -22.38 21.87
CA VAL A 68 -10.53 -22.92 21.42
C VAL A 68 -10.54 -22.85 19.90
N CYS A 69 -9.88 -21.83 19.34
CA CYS A 69 -9.88 -21.57 17.91
C CYS A 69 -9.02 -22.55 17.12
N ASP A 70 -9.46 -22.86 15.91
CA ASP A 70 -8.60 -23.52 14.94
C ASP A 70 -7.42 -22.60 14.58
N SER A 71 -6.29 -23.20 14.16
CA SER A 71 -5.00 -22.50 14.01
C SER A 71 -4.99 -21.26 13.09
N LEU A 72 -5.99 -21.12 12.20
CA LEU A 72 -6.13 -20.01 11.27
C LEU A 72 -6.97 -18.85 11.82
N PHE A 73 -7.52 -18.97 13.03
CA PHE A 73 -8.46 -18.01 13.59
C PHE A 73 -8.07 -17.57 15.00
N GLU A 74 -8.49 -16.36 15.35
CA GLU A 74 -8.24 -15.73 16.64
C GLU A 74 -9.39 -14.82 17.07
N GLY A 75 -9.25 -14.26 18.27
CA GLY A 75 -10.28 -13.49 18.96
C GLY A 75 -11.11 -14.36 19.90
N ASP A 76 -11.83 -13.72 20.81
CA ASP A 76 -12.59 -14.41 21.87
C ASP A 76 -13.62 -15.42 21.35
N ALA A 77 -14.14 -15.17 20.14
CA ALA A 77 -15.08 -16.04 19.43
C ALA A 77 -14.47 -16.64 18.15
N CYS A 78 -13.15 -16.64 17.96
CA CYS A 78 -12.51 -17.09 16.70
C CYS A 78 -13.00 -16.33 15.45
N GLN A 79 -13.46 -15.10 15.67
CA GLN A 79 -14.21 -14.33 14.67
C GLN A 79 -13.30 -13.65 13.63
N LYS A 80 -11.98 -13.65 13.87
CA LYS A 80 -10.98 -13.07 12.98
C LYS A 80 -9.99 -14.12 12.50
N MET A 81 -9.38 -13.87 11.34
CA MET A 81 -8.28 -14.66 10.83
C MET A 81 -7.05 -14.35 11.68
N ALA A 82 -6.37 -15.37 12.16
CA ALA A 82 -5.14 -15.19 12.90
C ALA A 82 -4.09 -14.48 12.05
N CYS A 83 -3.32 -13.59 12.67
CA CYS A 83 -2.20 -12.96 12.02
C CYS A 83 -1.20 -14.03 11.52
N ALA A 84 -0.62 -13.77 10.35
CA ALA A 84 0.30 -14.69 9.71
C ALA A 84 1.50 -15.00 10.60
N LYS A 85 1.98 -16.26 10.56
CA LYS A 85 3.14 -16.71 11.33
C LYS A 85 4.24 -17.23 10.43
N VAL A 86 5.46 -16.71 10.60
CA VAL A 86 6.66 -17.13 9.85
C VAL A 86 7.72 -17.55 10.85
N ASN A 87 8.21 -18.79 10.73
CA ASN A 87 9.25 -19.35 11.62
C ASN A 87 8.93 -19.21 13.13
N GLY A 88 7.65 -19.24 13.49
CA GLY A 88 7.18 -19.11 14.88
C GLY A 88 6.92 -17.67 15.33
N PHE A 89 7.25 -16.66 14.53
CA PHE A 89 6.98 -15.26 14.82
C PHE A 89 5.68 -14.82 14.15
N THR A 90 4.87 -14.04 14.86
CA THR A 90 3.59 -13.55 14.35
C THR A 90 3.79 -12.17 13.73
N CYS A 91 3.13 -11.88 12.61
CA CYS A 91 3.13 -10.52 12.06
C CYS A 91 2.64 -9.51 13.10
N GLY A 92 3.38 -8.42 13.29
CA GLY A 92 3.13 -7.43 14.34
C GLY A 92 3.81 -7.73 15.69
N ASP A 93 4.55 -8.83 15.80
CA ASP A 93 5.42 -9.12 16.95
C ASP A 93 6.71 -8.28 16.85
N ASP A 94 7.00 -7.50 17.90
CA ASP A 94 8.18 -6.65 18.04
C ASP A 94 9.44 -7.43 18.46
N SER A 95 9.29 -8.72 18.78
CA SER A 95 10.37 -9.59 19.26
C SER A 95 11.26 -10.14 18.14
N TYR A 96 10.83 -10.06 16.88
CA TYR A 96 11.67 -10.41 15.73
C TYR A 96 12.59 -9.23 15.41
N ASN A 97 13.88 -9.50 15.20
CA ASN A 97 14.94 -8.50 14.96
C ASN A 97 14.83 -7.78 13.58
N GLY A 98 13.61 -7.65 13.07
CA GLY A 98 13.20 -7.00 11.84
C GLY A 98 11.67 -6.88 11.85
N ASP A 99 11.15 -5.70 11.53
CA ASP A 99 9.71 -5.47 11.44
C ASP A 99 9.13 -6.48 10.42
N MET A 100 8.39 -7.52 10.85
CA MET A 100 7.71 -8.42 9.88
C MET A 100 6.55 -7.71 9.17
N GLY A 101 6.10 -6.59 9.74
CA GLY A 101 4.97 -5.80 9.28
C GLY A 101 3.96 -5.57 10.39
N GLU A 102 2.87 -4.88 10.06
CA GLU A 102 1.75 -4.67 10.97
C GLU A 102 0.59 -5.61 10.60
N CYS A 103 0.07 -6.39 11.54
CA CYS A 103 -1.11 -7.20 11.25
C CYS A 103 -2.37 -6.33 11.19
N LEU A 104 -2.95 -6.20 10.00
CA LEU A 104 -4.07 -5.31 9.72
C LEU A 104 -5.27 -6.08 9.18
N THR A 105 -6.46 -5.61 9.54
CA THR A 105 -7.70 -6.06 8.90
C THR A 105 -7.79 -5.53 7.46
N MET A 106 -8.59 -6.16 6.60
CA MET A 106 -8.82 -5.69 5.23
C MET A 106 -9.30 -4.23 5.17
N GLU A 107 -10.15 -3.82 6.11
CA GLU A 107 -10.60 -2.44 6.26
C GLU A 107 -9.42 -1.46 6.45
N ARG A 108 -8.49 -1.79 7.35
CA ARG A 108 -7.32 -0.95 7.62
C ARG A 108 -6.33 -1.00 6.47
N LEU A 109 -6.14 -2.17 5.84
CA LEU A 109 -5.28 -2.34 4.66
C LEU A 109 -5.77 -1.51 3.47
N ALA A 110 -7.09 -1.31 3.34
CA ALA A 110 -7.65 -0.51 2.25
C ALA A 110 -7.05 0.91 2.21
N ALA A 111 -6.72 1.50 3.36
CA ALA A 111 -6.08 2.81 3.46
C ALA A 111 -4.67 2.87 2.84
N TYR A 112 -4.01 1.72 2.68
CA TYR A 112 -2.67 1.57 2.08
C TYR A 112 -2.72 1.11 0.63
N SER A 113 -3.91 0.91 0.07
CA SER A 113 -4.07 0.51 -1.34
C SER A 113 -3.51 1.59 -2.25
N LYS A 114 -2.68 1.17 -3.22
CA LYS A 114 -2.05 2.07 -4.18
C LYS A 114 -2.54 1.79 -5.59
N LYS A 115 -2.77 2.85 -6.36
CA LYS A 115 -2.95 2.81 -7.81
C LYS A 115 -1.83 3.63 -8.43
N ASN A 116 -1.00 2.97 -9.23
CA ASN A 116 0.14 3.60 -9.88
C ASN A 116 1.07 4.34 -8.88
N GLY A 117 1.28 3.73 -7.72
CA GLY A 117 2.11 4.26 -6.62
C GLY A 117 1.47 5.38 -5.79
N GLN A 118 0.33 5.96 -6.20
CA GLN A 118 -0.44 6.89 -5.37
C GLN A 118 -1.42 6.13 -4.48
N LEU A 119 -1.59 6.59 -3.24
CA LEU A 119 -2.59 6.03 -2.33
C LEU A 119 -3.99 6.31 -2.88
N LEU A 120 -4.83 5.28 -2.95
CA LEU A 120 -6.21 5.40 -3.43
C LEU A 120 -7.05 6.35 -2.59
N ARG A 121 -6.73 6.53 -1.29
CA ARG A 121 -7.40 7.52 -0.45
C ARG A 121 -7.18 8.96 -0.93
N ASP A 122 -6.06 9.22 -1.62
CA ASP A 122 -5.72 10.56 -2.12
C ASP A 122 -6.38 10.85 -3.48
N THR A 123 -6.83 9.82 -4.21
CA THR A 123 -7.37 9.95 -5.58
C THR A 123 -8.84 9.55 -5.70
N ASP A 124 -9.22 8.43 -5.11
CA ASP A 124 -10.49 7.73 -5.35
C ASP A 124 -11.31 7.53 -4.06
N ASN A 125 -10.79 7.96 -2.88
CA ASN A 125 -11.41 7.84 -1.56
C ASN A 125 -12.05 6.46 -1.28
N VAL A 126 -11.31 5.39 -1.57
CA VAL A 126 -11.81 4.01 -1.47
C VAL A 126 -11.92 3.60 0.01
N THR A 127 -13.11 3.14 0.41
CA THR A 127 -13.37 2.55 1.73
C THR A 127 -13.70 1.06 1.61
N TYR A 128 -13.38 0.29 2.65
CA TYR A 128 -13.62 -1.15 2.74
C TYR A 128 -14.22 -1.52 4.10
N SER A 129 -15.16 -0.70 4.60
CA SER A 129 -15.81 -0.90 5.91
C SER A 129 -17.04 -1.81 5.83
N GLU A 130 -17.75 -1.80 4.71
CA GLU A 130 -19.05 -2.49 4.55
C GLU A 130 -18.92 -3.95 4.07
N ALA A 131 -17.73 -4.36 3.66
CA ALA A 131 -17.50 -5.72 3.20
C ALA A 131 -17.56 -6.71 4.37
N TRP A 132 -18.11 -7.91 4.14
CA TRP A 132 -18.30 -8.90 5.21
C TRP A 132 -16.98 -9.33 5.88
N ASP A 133 -15.88 -9.27 5.14
CA ASP A 133 -14.53 -9.65 5.53
C ASP A 133 -13.70 -8.46 6.04
N ALA A 134 -14.23 -7.23 5.97
CA ALA A 134 -13.57 -5.99 6.34
C ALA A 134 -12.82 -6.07 7.68
N GLN A 135 -13.47 -6.64 8.69
CA GLN A 135 -12.96 -6.79 10.05
C GLN A 135 -12.68 -8.24 10.45
N LYS A 136 -12.96 -9.20 9.55
CA LYS A 136 -12.74 -10.64 9.80
C LYS A 136 -11.40 -11.09 9.25
N ILE A 137 -11.05 -10.73 8.01
CA ILE A 137 -9.79 -11.12 7.40
C ILE A 137 -8.68 -10.16 7.84
N GLN A 138 -7.58 -10.74 8.33
CA GLN A 138 -6.36 -10.05 8.69
C GLN A 138 -5.22 -10.57 7.81
N THR A 139 -4.29 -9.68 7.49
CA THR A 139 -3.07 -10.00 6.74
C THR A 139 -1.96 -9.08 7.19
N CYS A 140 -0.72 -9.49 6.96
CA CYS A 140 0.44 -8.69 7.29
C CYS A 140 0.61 -7.52 6.31
N HIS A 141 0.59 -6.29 6.81
CA HIS A 141 1.01 -5.12 6.05
C HIS A 141 2.54 -5.08 6.04
N CYS A 142 3.10 -5.51 4.92
CA CYS A 142 4.53 -5.66 4.81
C CYS A 142 5.28 -4.33 4.90
N PRO A 143 6.41 -4.29 5.62
CA PRO A 143 7.25 -3.11 5.63
C PRO A 143 7.88 -2.94 4.27
N VAL A 144 8.10 -1.66 3.93
CA VAL A 144 9.07 -1.31 2.90
C VAL A 144 10.46 -1.55 3.46
N ALA A 145 11.35 -2.15 2.67
CA ALA A 145 12.70 -2.46 3.16
C ALA A 145 13.39 -1.17 3.65
N TRP A 146 14.13 -1.24 4.77
CA TRP A 146 14.74 -0.06 5.40
C TRP A 146 15.64 0.73 4.43
N SER A 147 16.29 0.03 3.51
CA SER A 147 17.12 0.64 2.48
C SER A 147 16.34 1.54 1.50
N VAL A 148 15.00 1.41 1.40
CA VAL A 148 14.11 2.25 0.57
C VAL A 148 13.99 3.67 1.13
N ARG A 149 14.46 3.89 2.36
CA ARG A 149 14.61 5.22 2.93
C ARG A 149 15.95 5.76 2.47
N ASN A 150 15.90 6.78 1.61
CA ASN A 150 17.05 7.63 1.34
C ASN A 150 17.37 8.43 2.62
N ASP A 151 17.97 7.79 3.62
CA ASP A 151 18.67 8.51 4.67
C ASP A 151 20.09 8.79 4.15
N ASN A 152 20.30 10.04 3.78
CA ASN A 152 21.47 10.59 3.08
C ASN A 152 22.78 10.53 3.91
N PHE A 153 23.05 9.43 4.61
CA PHE A 153 24.11 9.38 5.62
C PHE A 153 25.18 8.32 5.40
N THR A 154 24.97 7.21 4.68
CA THR A 154 26.08 6.24 4.52
C THR A 154 26.20 5.41 3.24
N HIS A 155 25.18 5.25 2.37
CA HIS A 155 25.38 4.52 1.10
C HIS A 155 24.46 5.02 -0.03
N PRO A 156 24.98 5.63 -1.11
CA PRO A 156 24.19 5.95 -2.29
C PRO A 156 24.04 4.67 -3.12
N THR A 157 23.14 3.77 -2.73
CA THR A 157 22.71 2.72 -3.65
C THR A 157 21.62 3.31 -4.52
N TYR A 158 22.04 3.76 -5.70
CA TYR A 158 21.21 3.98 -6.88
C TYR A 158 20.09 2.92 -6.95
N ARG A 159 18.83 3.37 -7.05
CA ARG A 159 17.66 2.50 -7.22
C ARG A 159 17.12 2.65 -8.64
N GLY A 160 17.88 2.14 -9.59
CA GLY A 160 17.31 1.74 -10.87
C GLY A 160 16.26 0.63 -10.68
N PRO A 161 15.57 0.24 -11.75
CA PRO A 161 14.51 -0.77 -11.73
C PRO A 161 14.93 -2.18 -11.27
N TYR A 162 16.09 -2.40 -10.60
CA TYR A 162 16.71 -3.67 -10.19
C TYR A 162 17.59 -3.66 -8.90
N ALA A 163 17.15 -3.08 -7.78
CA ALA A 163 17.96 -3.10 -6.55
C ALA A 163 17.91 -4.45 -5.79
N PHE A 164 18.85 -5.36 -6.07
CA PHE A 164 19.35 -6.33 -5.08
C PHE A 164 19.91 -5.52 -3.90
N THR A 165 19.45 -5.62 -2.66
CA THR A 165 19.62 -6.81 -1.82
C THR A 165 18.49 -7.02 -0.78
N TYR A 166 17.45 -6.19 -0.76
CA TYR A 166 16.20 -6.43 0.00
C TYR A 166 15.07 -5.65 -0.67
N THR A 167 14.25 -6.34 -1.46
CA THR A 167 13.04 -5.77 -2.07
C THR A 167 11.92 -5.61 -1.04
N ASP A 168 10.86 -4.85 -1.36
CA ASP A 168 9.67 -4.81 -0.51
C ASP A 168 9.15 -6.22 -0.24
N SER A 169 8.93 -6.52 1.04
CA SER A 169 8.29 -7.76 1.44
C SER A 169 6.85 -7.80 0.92
N ALA A 170 6.38 -9.00 0.61
CA ALA A 170 5.14 -9.27 -0.09
C ALA A 170 4.55 -10.60 0.37
N GLY A 171 3.30 -10.84 -0.03
CA GLY A 171 2.51 -11.97 0.43
C GLY A 171 1.72 -11.64 1.70
N TYR A 172 0.93 -12.61 2.17
CA TYR A 172 0.07 -12.43 3.34
C TYR A 172 0.84 -12.38 4.67
N ASP A 173 2.08 -12.88 4.65
CA ASP A 173 2.97 -13.08 5.79
C ASP A 173 4.31 -12.34 5.65
N CYS A 174 4.48 -11.57 4.56
CA CYS A 174 5.68 -10.81 4.26
C CYS A 174 6.96 -11.65 4.13
N SER A 175 6.82 -12.97 3.94
CA SER A 175 7.93 -13.90 3.73
C SER A 175 8.46 -13.89 2.30
N LYS A 176 7.70 -13.31 1.35
CA LYS A 176 8.07 -13.23 -0.05
C LYS A 176 8.54 -11.82 -0.40
N ALA A 177 9.20 -11.72 -1.53
CA ALA A 177 9.82 -10.52 -2.03
C ALA A 177 9.19 -10.09 -3.36
N ASN A 178 9.05 -8.79 -3.56
CA ASN A 178 8.62 -8.22 -4.84
C ASN A 178 9.80 -8.11 -5.79
N CYS A 179 9.66 -8.57 -7.02
CA CYS A 179 10.73 -8.39 -7.98
C CYS A 179 10.72 -7.01 -8.65
N PRO A 180 11.90 -6.59 -9.12
CA PRO A 180 12.03 -5.42 -9.94
C PRO A 180 11.13 -5.44 -11.17
N LYS A 181 10.72 -4.24 -11.62
CA LYS A 181 9.85 -4.07 -12.78
C LYS A 181 10.49 -3.13 -13.78
N GLY A 182 10.27 -3.39 -15.07
CA GLY A 182 10.83 -2.59 -16.13
C GLY A 182 10.14 -2.83 -17.47
N HIS A 183 10.60 -2.08 -18.47
CA HIS A 183 10.16 -2.28 -19.85
C HIS A 183 10.90 -3.46 -20.48
N ASP A 184 10.19 -4.25 -21.29
CA ASP A 184 10.82 -5.28 -22.11
C ASP A 184 11.62 -4.61 -23.24
N PRO A 185 12.95 -4.76 -23.30
CA PRO A 185 13.78 -4.12 -24.33
C PRO A 185 13.46 -4.60 -25.76
N ARG A 186 12.72 -5.69 -25.93
CA ARG A 186 12.29 -6.18 -27.24
C ARG A 186 11.05 -5.45 -27.78
N ILE A 187 10.27 -4.82 -26.90
CA ILE A 187 9.12 -4.02 -27.30
C ILE A 187 9.64 -2.66 -27.78
N ARG A 188 9.55 -2.42 -29.09
CA ARG A 188 10.00 -1.17 -29.71
C ARG A 188 8.90 -0.12 -29.73
N GLY A 189 9.29 1.15 -29.78
CA GLY A 189 8.38 2.28 -29.98
C GLY A 189 7.64 2.76 -28.72
N GLY A 190 8.01 2.26 -27.53
CA GLY A 190 7.51 2.79 -26.27
C GLY A 190 8.09 4.17 -25.98
N VAL A 191 7.25 5.09 -25.51
CA VAL A 191 7.65 6.43 -25.07
C VAL A 191 7.51 6.58 -23.55
N ASN A 192 8.31 7.47 -22.97
CA ASN A 192 8.25 7.82 -21.55
C ASN A 192 7.08 8.78 -21.26
N THR A 193 6.67 8.87 -20.00
CA THR A 193 5.73 9.92 -19.59
C THR A 193 6.48 11.25 -19.49
N VAL A 194 5.93 12.31 -20.08
CA VAL A 194 6.39 13.69 -19.90
C VAL A 194 5.30 14.49 -19.24
N GLN A 195 5.62 15.12 -18.12
CA GLN A 195 4.74 16.08 -17.44
C GLN A 195 5.30 17.48 -17.58
N ARG A 196 4.40 18.46 -17.72
CA ARG A 196 4.75 19.86 -17.80
C ARG A 196 4.33 20.57 -16.53
N VAL A 197 5.28 21.22 -15.89
CA VAL A 197 5.03 22.18 -14.81
C VAL A 197 5.15 23.59 -15.39
N ASN A 198 4.06 24.35 -15.40
CA ASN A 198 4.09 25.74 -15.82
C ASN A 198 4.26 26.63 -14.60
N CYS A 199 5.27 27.51 -14.61
CA CYS A 199 5.49 28.47 -13.53
C CYS A 199 5.60 29.90 -14.09
N THR A 200 4.74 30.80 -13.64
CA THR A 200 4.62 32.19 -14.16
C THR A 200 5.02 33.28 -13.17
N THR A 201 5.57 32.90 -12.02
CA THR A 201 6.04 33.85 -11.00
C THR A 201 7.51 34.20 -11.16
N THR A 202 7.98 35.26 -10.50
CA THR A 202 9.42 35.60 -10.36
C THR A 202 9.94 35.40 -8.96
N ARG A 203 9.07 35.08 -8.00
CA ARG A 203 9.42 34.97 -6.58
C ARG A 203 8.62 33.86 -5.92
N GLY A 204 9.05 33.48 -4.74
CA GLY A 204 8.38 32.47 -3.93
C GLY A 204 9.01 31.09 -4.05
N THR A 205 8.37 30.17 -3.33
CA THR A 205 8.83 28.80 -3.12
C THR A 205 7.71 27.81 -3.29
N PHE A 206 8.04 26.63 -3.80
CA PHE A 206 7.10 25.56 -4.06
C PHE A 206 7.72 24.20 -3.77
N ARG A 207 6.87 23.17 -3.77
CA ARG A 207 7.29 21.77 -3.75
C ARG A 207 6.60 21.03 -4.88
N LEU A 208 7.32 20.07 -5.45
CA LEU A 208 6.71 19.06 -6.30
C LEU A 208 6.48 17.80 -5.46
N ILE A 209 5.31 17.20 -5.64
CA ILE A 209 4.89 16.00 -4.93
C ILE A 209 4.60 14.92 -5.96
N PHE A 210 5.29 13.79 -5.86
CA PHE A 210 5.05 12.62 -6.69
C PHE A 210 4.83 11.38 -5.81
N ARG A 211 3.71 10.69 -6.04
CA ARG A 211 3.31 9.47 -5.29
C ARG A 211 3.38 9.63 -3.76
N GLY A 212 2.96 10.81 -3.28
CA GLY A 212 2.91 11.12 -1.85
C GLY A 212 4.24 11.57 -1.23
N ASN A 213 5.34 11.55 -1.99
CA ASN A 213 6.63 12.07 -1.54
C ASN A 213 6.89 13.47 -2.11
N ALA A 214 7.45 14.37 -1.30
CA ALA A 214 7.65 15.77 -1.65
C ALA A 214 9.13 16.13 -1.74
N THR A 215 9.51 16.96 -2.71
CA THR A 215 10.87 17.52 -2.82
C THR A 215 11.22 18.37 -1.60
N ALA A 216 12.49 18.71 -1.44
CA ALA A 216 12.84 19.84 -0.60
C ALA A 216 12.22 21.14 -1.18
N LEU A 217 12.38 22.24 -0.43
CA LEU A 217 11.79 23.51 -0.83
C LEU A 217 12.50 24.05 -2.07
N LEU A 218 11.78 24.17 -3.18
CA LEU A 218 12.29 24.72 -4.43
C LEU A 218 11.99 26.22 -4.49
N THR A 219 12.91 26.99 -5.06
CA THR A 219 12.76 28.43 -5.29
C THR A 219 12.40 28.72 -6.74
N SER A 220 11.76 29.86 -7.00
CA SER A 220 11.48 30.35 -8.35
C SER A 220 12.69 30.37 -9.31
N ASN A 221 13.91 30.58 -8.80
CA ASN A 221 15.15 30.61 -9.56
C ASN A 221 15.91 29.27 -9.60
N THR A 222 15.29 28.16 -9.18
CA THR A 222 15.89 26.83 -9.28
C THR A 222 16.27 26.51 -10.73
N THR A 223 17.46 25.94 -10.93
CA THR A 223 17.94 25.52 -12.25
C THR A 223 17.42 24.12 -12.60
N ALA A 224 17.44 23.75 -13.88
CA ALA A 224 17.03 22.42 -14.31
C ALA A 224 17.87 21.31 -13.63
N ALA A 225 19.18 21.50 -13.49
CA ALA A 225 20.07 20.54 -12.84
C ALA A 225 19.72 20.33 -11.36
N HIS A 226 19.49 21.40 -10.62
CA HIS A 226 19.09 21.28 -9.21
C HIS A 226 17.69 20.66 -9.06
N LEU A 227 16.78 20.92 -10.01
CA LEU A 227 15.48 20.26 -10.01
C LEU A 227 15.56 18.75 -10.27
N VAL A 228 16.50 18.29 -11.11
CA VAL A 228 16.79 16.86 -11.28
C VAL A 228 17.21 16.26 -9.95
N GLU A 229 18.20 16.85 -9.27
CA GLU A 229 18.68 16.36 -7.96
C GLU A 229 17.54 16.21 -6.94
N GLU A 230 16.66 17.22 -6.85
CA GLU A 230 15.55 17.23 -5.90
C GLU A 230 14.44 16.23 -6.26
N LEU A 231 14.20 15.98 -7.55
CA LEU A 231 13.25 14.97 -8.00
C LEU A 231 13.79 13.55 -7.80
N GLU A 232 15.07 13.30 -8.10
CA GLU A 232 15.73 12.00 -7.92
C GLU A 232 16.03 11.71 -6.44
N ALA A 233 16.04 12.73 -5.58
CA ALA A 233 16.07 12.52 -4.12
C ALA A 233 14.77 11.89 -3.60
N LEU A 234 13.66 11.93 -4.36
CA LEU A 234 12.42 11.29 -3.97
C LEU A 234 12.55 9.77 -4.09
N TRP A 235 12.25 9.03 -3.01
CA TRP A 235 12.22 7.56 -3.05
C TRP A 235 11.16 6.96 -4.01
N THR A 236 10.32 7.80 -4.62
CA THR A 236 9.28 7.43 -5.60
C THR A 236 9.70 7.66 -7.06
N ILE A 237 10.88 8.23 -7.29
CA ILE A 237 11.47 8.53 -8.60
C ILE A 237 12.89 7.95 -8.64
N GLY A 238 13.26 7.31 -9.75
CA GLY A 238 14.63 6.85 -10.02
C GLY A 238 15.43 7.91 -10.76
N GLU A 239 15.16 8.10 -12.05
CA GLU A 239 15.88 9.01 -12.93
C GLU A 239 14.92 9.85 -13.77
N VAL A 240 15.21 11.15 -13.90
CA VAL A 240 14.42 12.08 -14.71
C VAL A 240 15.29 12.95 -15.61
N ALA A 241 14.75 13.30 -16.78
CA ALA A 241 15.28 14.40 -17.57
C ALA A 241 14.40 15.63 -17.40
N VAL A 242 15.02 16.78 -17.11
CA VAL A 242 14.34 18.06 -16.95
C VAL A 242 14.81 19.03 -18.02
N GLU A 243 13.85 19.59 -18.77
CA GLU A 243 14.12 20.61 -19.79
C GLU A 243 13.19 21.81 -19.61
N PHE A 244 13.76 23.00 -19.50
CA PHE A 244 12.99 24.24 -19.42
C PHE A 244 12.71 24.77 -20.82
N ARG A 245 11.46 25.16 -21.09
CA ARG A 245 11.04 25.74 -22.36
C ARG A 245 10.31 27.05 -22.18
N ARG A 246 10.37 27.91 -23.20
CA ARG A 246 9.49 29.08 -23.35
C ARG A 246 9.01 29.16 -24.79
N TYR A 247 7.69 29.32 -24.98
CA TYR A 247 7.06 29.32 -26.30
C TYR A 247 7.47 28.13 -27.20
N GLY A 248 7.65 26.96 -26.58
CA GLY A 248 8.03 25.72 -27.27
C GLY A 248 9.53 25.54 -27.53
N VAL A 249 10.37 26.53 -27.24
CA VAL A 249 11.82 26.52 -27.45
C VAL A 249 12.54 26.18 -26.15
N ALA A 250 13.54 25.29 -26.22
CA ALA A 250 14.41 24.96 -25.10
C ALA A 250 15.22 26.18 -24.64
N LEU A 251 15.28 26.38 -23.33
CA LEU A 251 16.07 27.41 -22.69
C LEU A 251 17.47 26.87 -22.34
N GLY A 252 18.42 27.78 -22.12
CA GLY A 252 19.78 27.42 -21.69
C GLY A 252 19.83 26.88 -20.25
N THR A 253 20.99 26.38 -19.84
CA THR A 253 21.22 25.79 -18.51
C THR A 253 21.03 26.78 -17.36
N ASP A 254 21.23 28.07 -17.62
CA ASP A 254 21.11 29.15 -16.63
C ASP A 254 19.66 29.66 -16.50
N ALA A 255 18.71 29.01 -17.17
CA ALA A 255 17.31 29.37 -17.09
C ALA A 255 16.71 29.02 -15.71
N GLU A 256 15.81 29.89 -15.27
CA GLU A 256 15.10 29.76 -14.00
C GLU A 256 13.79 28.99 -14.17
N ALA A 257 13.44 28.19 -13.17
CA ALA A 257 12.22 27.38 -13.14
C ALA A 257 10.94 28.22 -13.33
N CYS A 258 10.95 29.48 -12.90
CA CYS A 258 9.82 30.40 -12.98
C CYS A 258 10.24 31.74 -13.61
N ALA A 259 9.37 32.33 -14.42
CA ALA A 259 9.58 33.66 -14.99
C ALA A 259 8.24 34.35 -15.27
N GLU A 260 8.20 35.70 -15.37
CA GLU A 260 6.97 36.46 -15.65
C GLU A 260 6.27 36.03 -16.95
N LEU A 261 7.07 35.77 -17.99
CA LEU A 261 6.57 35.30 -19.29
C LEU A 261 6.19 33.81 -19.30
N GLY A 262 6.32 33.14 -18.15
CA GLY A 262 6.17 31.70 -17.99
C GLY A 262 7.43 30.92 -18.38
N THR A 263 7.72 29.91 -17.58
CA THR A 263 8.61 28.81 -17.93
C THR A 263 7.81 27.50 -17.91
N ALA A 264 7.92 26.71 -18.97
CA ALA A 264 7.34 25.38 -19.10
C ALA A 264 8.42 24.34 -18.82
N ILE A 265 8.40 23.78 -17.62
CA ILE A 265 9.34 22.76 -17.16
C ILE A 265 8.83 21.39 -17.64
N HIS A 266 9.55 20.74 -18.54
CA HIS A 266 9.24 19.40 -19.00
C HIS A 266 10.03 18.41 -18.15
N VAL A 267 9.32 17.53 -17.45
CA VAL A 267 9.89 16.44 -16.65
C VAL A 267 9.55 15.13 -17.34
N GLU A 268 10.57 14.48 -17.91
CA GLU A 268 10.47 13.15 -18.48
C GLU A 268 10.92 12.10 -17.45
N PHE A 269 10.06 11.13 -17.18
CA PHE A 269 10.37 10.00 -16.30
C PHE A 269 11.14 8.93 -17.09
N LEU A 270 12.40 8.69 -16.74
CA LEU A 270 13.27 7.78 -17.48
C LEU A 270 13.19 6.33 -16.95
N THR A 271 12.90 6.17 -15.66
CA THR A 271 12.81 4.86 -14.99
C THR A 271 11.37 4.41 -14.75
N GLU A 272 10.43 5.33 -14.52
CA GLU A 272 9.04 5.00 -14.23
C GLU A 272 8.25 4.80 -15.52
N PHE A 273 8.09 3.54 -15.92
CA PHE A 273 7.37 3.19 -17.13
C PHE A 273 5.85 3.11 -16.94
N GLY A 274 5.13 3.42 -18.01
CA GLY A 274 3.67 3.46 -18.08
C GLY A 274 3.16 4.90 -18.01
N GLU A 275 1.84 5.03 -17.93
CA GLU A 275 1.20 6.32 -17.75
C GLU A 275 1.44 6.78 -16.30
N MET A 276 2.26 7.81 -16.06
CA MET A 276 2.50 8.29 -14.70
C MET A 276 1.35 9.15 -14.19
N PRO A 277 0.99 9.08 -12.89
CA PRO A 277 -0.01 9.97 -12.35
C PRO A 277 0.56 11.40 -12.31
N PRO A 278 -0.28 12.44 -12.46
CA PRO A 278 0.21 13.81 -12.44
C PRO A 278 0.90 14.11 -11.10
N MET A 279 2.07 14.75 -11.17
CA MET A 279 2.69 15.39 -10.02
C MET A 279 1.74 16.48 -9.51
N ARG A 280 1.83 16.75 -8.22
CA ARG A 280 1.13 17.88 -7.60
C ARG A 280 2.17 18.94 -7.28
N ALA A 281 1.91 20.16 -7.72
CA ALA A 281 2.72 21.30 -7.34
C ALA A 281 2.00 22.06 -6.22
N VAL A 282 2.71 22.39 -5.15
CA VAL A 282 2.16 23.11 -4.00
C VAL A 282 3.00 24.34 -3.75
N VAL A 283 2.35 25.50 -3.84
CA VAL A 283 2.94 26.78 -3.43
C VAL A 283 3.11 26.80 -1.91
N VAL A 284 4.31 27.12 -1.44
CA VAL A 284 4.62 27.20 0.00
C VAL A 284 4.57 28.64 0.48
N SER A 285 5.19 29.57 -0.23
CA SER A 285 5.15 31.01 0.11
C SER A 285 5.54 31.92 -1.06
N GLY A 286 5.07 33.17 -1.04
CA GLY A 286 5.65 34.26 -1.83
C GLY A 286 5.36 34.28 -3.34
N PHE A 287 4.36 33.54 -3.82
CA PHE A 287 3.89 33.67 -5.20
C PHE A 287 3.00 34.91 -5.34
N GLU A 288 3.38 35.85 -6.20
CA GLU A 288 2.58 37.04 -6.53
C GLU A 288 1.72 36.75 -7.78
N GLY A 289 0.39 36.91 -7.66
CA GLY A 289 -0.59 36.69 -8.74
C GLY A 289 -1.86 35.98 -8.26
N THR A 290 -3.03 36.33 -8.80
CA THR A 290 -4.29 35.61 -8.57
C THR A 290 -4.46 34.48 -9.59
N GLY A 291 -4.46 33.22 -9.17
CA GLY A 291 -4.69 32.04 -10.02
C GLY A 291 -3.58 30.98 -10.00
N ASP A 292 -3.64 30.10 -10.99
CA ASP A 292 -2.82 28.89 -11.23
C ASP A 292 -1.40 29.24 -11.71
N ALA A 293 -0.67 30.08 -10.96
CA ALA A 293 0.71 30.49 -11.26
C ALA A 293 1.73 29.33 -11.24
N LEU A 294 1.28 28.17 -10.75
CA LEU A 294 2.00 26.91 -10.76
C LEU A 294 1.01 25.79 -11.08
N THR A 295 1.10 25.21 -12.28
CA THR A 295 0.22 24.11 -12.70
C THR A 295 1.03 22.93 -13.18
N VAL A 296 0.43 21.74 -13.08
CA VAL A 296 1.01 20.50 -13.61
C VAL A 296 -0.01 19.84 -14.53
N GLU A 297 0.45 19.40 -15.69
CA GLU A 297 -0.33 18.60 -16.63
C GLU A 297 0.53 17.50 -17.26
N THR A 298 -0.11 16.45 -17.75
CA THR A 298 0.58 15.38 -18.49
C THR A 298 0.60 15.74 -19.97
N MET A 299 1.79 15.97 -20.51
CA MET A 299 1.98 16.32 -21.93
C MET A 299 2.04 15.10 -22.83
N GLN A 300 2.66 14.03 -22.33
CA GLN A 300 2.80 12.78 -23.06
C GLN A 300 2.60 11.64 -22.07
N ALA A 301 1.59 10.81 -22.31
CA ALA A 301 1.39 9.59 -21.54
C ALA A 301 2.41 8.53 -22.00
N GLY A 302 3.12 7.93 -21.05
CA GLY A 302 4.09 6.88 -21.31
C GLY A 302 3.43 5.58 -21.74
N THR A 303 3.95 4.96 -22.80
CA THR A 303 3.44 3.70 -23.33
C THR A 303 4.34 2.51 -23.04
N LYS A 304 5.58 2.77 -22.57
CA LYS A 304 6.46 1.71 -22.06
C LYS A 304 5.74 0.95 -20.95
N LYS A 305 5.86 -0.38 -20.99
CA LYS A 305 5.28 -1.28 -19.98
C LYS A 305 6.16 -1.32 -18.73
N ASN A 306 5.52 -1.53 -17.58
CA ASN A 306 6.19 -1.73 -16.29
C ASN A 306 5.94 -3.17 -15.81
N LEU A 307 6.70 -4.11 -16.35
CA LEU A 307 6.49 -5.55 -16.19
C LEU A 307 7.48 -6.11 -15.18
N GLU A 308 7.03 -7.03 -14.34
CA GLU A 308 7.92 -7.80 -13.46
C GLU A 308 9.03 -8.47 -14.28
N CYS A 309 10.28 -8.27 -13.86
CA CYS A 309 11.48 -8.72 -14.55
C CYS A 309 11.56 -8.31 -16.02
N SER A 310 10.96 -7.18 -16.39
CA SER A 310 10.83 -6.73 -17.78
C SER A 310 10.22 -7.79 -18.72
N ALA A 311 9.49 -8.78 -18.20
CA ALA A 311 9.05 -9.99 -18.91
C ALA A 311 10.20 -10.79 -19.58
N ARG A 312 11.44 -10.63 -19.10
CA ARG A 312 12.66 -11.30 -19.57
C ARG A 312 13.33 -12.12 -18.47
N GLY A 313 12.63 -12.39 -17.39
CA GLY A 313 13.08 -13.27 -16.30
C GLY A 313 11.91 -13.81 -15.48
N VAL A 314 12.22 -14.70 -14.56
CA VAL A 314 11.29 -15.20 -13.54
C VAL A 314 11.69 -14.59 -12.21
N CYS A 315 10.71 -14.15 -11.43
CA CYS A 315 10.96 -13.62 -10.11
C CYS A 315 11.24 -14.75 -9.11
N ASP A 316 12.44 -14.77 -8.53
CA ASP A 316 12.71 -15.50 -7.30
C ASP A 316 12.09 -14.70 -6.14
N ARG A 317 11.00 -15.25 -5.60
CA ARG A 317 10.20 -14.64 -4.53
C ARG A 317 10.83 -14.78 -3.15
N ASP A 318 11.87 -15.57 -2.98
CA ASP A 318 12.53 -15.72 -1.68
C ASP A 318 13.58 -14.64 -1.46
N VAL A 319 14.14 -14.09 -2.55
CA VAL A 319 15.16 -13.02 -2.50
C VAL A 319 14.77 -11.73 -3.22
N GLY A 320 13.74 -11.74 -4.08
CA GLY A 320 13.29 -10.56 -4.83
C GLY A 320 14.10 -10.30 -6.09
N VAL A 321 14.65 -11.36 -6.68
CA VAL A 321 15.62 -11.28 -7.75
C VAL A 321 15.04 -11.82 -9.04
N CYS A 322 15.23 -11.09 -10.13
CA CYS A 322 14.86 -11.60 -11.44
C CYS A 322 15.94 -12.55 -11.98
N GLU A 323 15.59 -13.83 -12.09
CA GLU A 323 16.35 -14.82 -12.84
C GLU A 323 16.16 -14.57 -14.34
N CYS A 324 17.10 -13.84 -14.94
CA CYS A 324 17.04 -13.46 -16.34
C CYS A 324 17.13 -14.67 -17.28
N GLN A 325 16.29 -14.65 -18.32
CA GLN A 325 16.36 -15.60 -19.43
C GLN A 325 17.67 -15.40 -20.21
N THR A 326 18.17 -16.48 -20.84
CA THR A 326 19.39 -16.45 -21.65
C THR A 326 19.44 -15.25 -22.61
N GLY A 327 20.58 -14.55 -22.59
CA GLY A 327 20.79 -13.35 -23.41
C GLY A 327 20.26 -12.05 -22.81
N HIS A 328 19.79 -12.05 -21.56
CA HIS A 328 19.41 -10.86 -20.81
C HIS A 328 20.18 -10.82 -19.49
N LEU A 329 20.48 -9.62 -19.04
CA LEU A 329 21.11 -9.34 -17.76
C LEU A 329 20.33 -8.21 -17.10
N SER A 330 20.43 -8.13 -15.77
CA SER A 330 19.97 -6.95 -15.03
C SER A 330 20.74 -5.73 -15.53
N SER A 331 20.04 -4.62 -15.76
CA SER A 331 20.72 -3.32 -15.84
C SER A 331 21.15 -2.95 -14.43
N ASP A 332 22.41 -2.56 -14.30
CA ASP A 332 23.03 -2.00 -13.10
C ASP A 332 22.43 -0.64 -12.72
#